data_AF-A0AAU1XBU9-F1
#
_entry.id   AF-A0AAU1XBU9-F1
#
_cell.length_a   1.000
_cell.length_b   1.000
_cell.length_c   1.000
_cell.angle_alpha   90.00
_cell.angle_beta   90.00
_cell.angle_gamma   90.00
#
_symmetry.space_group_name_H-M   'P 1'
#
loop_
_entity.id
_entity.type
_entity.pdbx_description
1 polymer ?
#
loop_
_entity_poly.entity_id
_entity_poly.type
_entity_poly.pdbx_seq_one_letter_code
_entity_poly.pdbx_strand_id
1 'polypeptide(L)'
;MVTLVEFVVLAVVALLAGTLARRAVARRAAGRTASASASAGAVVAVPCQARWRQGARRRFFGYGKLGAGADGTGAVFKAPLRGAVPLPVGGRAAVRESLRPGMRVLEYRAPDGQRIDFQVYDAEAERAARLLGVPDPADW
;
A
#
# COMPACT_ATOMS: atom_id res chain seq x y z
N MET A 1 -30.68 6.00 -30.62
CA MET A 1 -29.33 6.27 -31.16
C MET A 1 -28.56 7.28 -30.30
N VAL A 2 -29.16 8.43 -29.96
CA VAL A 2 -28.53 9.47 -29.11
C VAL A 2 -28.06 8.94 -27.75
N THR A 3 -28.89 8.15 -27.07
CA THR A 3 -28.58 7.57 -25.76
C THR A 3 -27.39 6.60 -25.78
N LEU A 4 -27.27 5.77 -26.83
CA LEU A 4 -26.18 4.79 -26.94
C LEU A 4 -24.84 5.49 -27.19
N VAL A 5 -24.83 6.56 -27.98
CA VAL A 5 -23.64 7.39 -28.20
C VAL A 5 -23.19 8.08 -26.92
N GLU A 6 -24.13 8.63 -26.13
CA GLU A 6 -23.82 9.22 -24.82
C GLU A 6 -23.19 8.22 -23.84
N PHE A 7 -23.73 7.01 -23.75
CA PHE A 7 -23.14 5.96 -22.90
C PHE A 7 -21.73 5.57 -23.34
N VAL A 8 -21.49 5.46 -24.65
CA VAL A 8 -20.15 5.17 -25.19
C VAL A 8 -19.18 6.31 -24.87
N VAL A 9 -19.59 7.56 -25.04
CA VAL A 9 -18.75 8.72 -24.72
C VAL A 9 -18.41 8.76 -23.22
N LEU A 10 -19.40 8.54 -22.34
CA LEU A 10 -19.18 8.49 -20.90
C LEU A 10 -18.24 7.36 -20.49
N ALA A 11 -18.38 6.17 -21.09
CA ALA A 11 -17.50 5.04 -20.84
C ALA A 11 -16.05 5.34 -21.26
N VAL A 12 -15.86 5.93 -22.45
CA VAL A 12 -14.53 6.33 -22.96
C VAL A 12 -13.89 7.39 -22.06
N VAL A 13 -14.65 8.41 -21.64
CA VAL A 13 -14.16 9.46 -20.73
C VAL A 13 -13.77 8.87 -19.37
N ALA A 14 -14.59 7.98 -18.81
CA ALA A 14 -14.29 7.32 -17.54
C ALA A 14 -13.02 6.45 -17.63
N LEU A 15 -12.84 5.72 -18.74
CA LEU A 15 -11.63 4.92 -19.00
C LEU A 15 -10.38 5.80 -19.13
N LEU A 16 -10.46 6.89 -19.88
CA LEU A 16 -9.35 7.83 -20.04
C LEU A 16 -9.00 8.54 -18.72
N ALA A 17 -9.99 9.02 -17.97
CA ALA A 17 -9.77 9.61 -16.67
C ALA A 17 -9.12 8.61 -15.69
N GLY A 18 -9.60 7.36 -15.68
CA GLY A 18 -9.05 6.30 -14.85
C GLY A 18 -7.58 5.97 -15.20
N THR A 19 -7.25 5.87 -16.49
CA THR A 19 -5.87 5.59 -16.92
C THR A 19 -4.93 6.76 -16.63
N LEU A 20 -5.36 8.00 -16.85
CA LEU A 20 -4.59 9.20 -16.53
C LEU A 20 -4.33 9.33 -15.03
N ALA A 21 -5.33 9.09 -14.19
CA ALA A 21 -5.18 9.09 -12.73
C ALA A 21 -4.16 8.04 -12.28
N ARG A 22 -4.25 6.80 -12.79
CA ARG A 22 -3.27 5.74 -12.52
C ARG A 22 -1.87 6.14 -12.96
N ARG A 23 -1.73 6.74 -14.15
CA ARG A 23 -0.43 7.18 -14.68
C ARG A 23 0.18 8.31 -13.87
N ALA A 24 -0.64 9.26 -13.41
CA ALA A 24 -0.18 10.36 -12.55
C ALA A 24 0.28 9.84 -11.18
N VAL A 25 -0.46 8.91 -10.58
CA VAL A 25 -0.06 8.25 -9.33
C VAL A 25 1.22 7.44 -9.51
N ALA A 26 1.33 6.65 -10.60
CA ALA A 26 2.54 5.90 -10.91
C ALA A 26 3.75 6.81 -11.12
N ARG A 27 3.60 7.92 -11.84
CA ARG A 27 4.65 8.94 -11.99
C ARG A 27 5.05 9.57 -10.66
N ARG A 28 4.09 9.86 -9.78
CA ARG A 28 4.37 10.43 -8.46
C ARG A 28 5.08 9.42 -7.56
N ALA A 29 4.70 8.13 -7.63
CA ALA A 29 5.40 7.05 -6.94
C ALA A 29 6.84 6.89 -7.48
N ALA A 30 7.02 6.93 -8.80
CA ALA A 30 8.34 6.89 -9.45
C ALA A 30 9.21 8.11 -9.09
N GLY A 31 8.60 9.30 -8.97
CA GLY A 31 9.30 10.49 -8.47
C GLY A 31 9.79 10.29 -7.04
N ARG A 32 8.94 9.73 -6.16
CA ARG A 32 9.34 9.40 -4.78
C ARG A 32 10.43 8.34 -4.72
N THR A 33 10.42 7.36 -5.61
CA THR A 33 11.49 6.34 -5.68
C THR A 33 12.80 6.97 -6.15
N ALA A 34 12.76 7.84 -7.16
CA ALA A 34 13.94 8.52 -7.70
C ALA A 34 14.58 9.51 -6.70
N SER A 35 13.76 10.29 -5.99
CA SER A 35 14.25 11.19 -4.94
C SER A 35 14.90 10.42 -3.79
N ALA A 36 14.44 9.20 -3.52
CA ALA A 36 14.99 8.38 -2.46
C ALA A 36 16.26 7.63 -2.83
N SER A 37 16.41 7.22 -4.10
CA SER A 37 17.68 6.72 -4.62
C SER A 37 18.75 7.81 -4.65
N ALA A 38 18.36 9.08 -4.80
CA ALA A 38 19.28 10.22 -4.73
C ALA A 38 19.72 10.54 -3.28
N SER A 39 18.88 10.27 -2.29
CA SER A 39 19.22 10.37 -0.87
C SER A 39 19.76 9.03 -0.36
N ALA A 40 21.01 8.72 -0.70
CA ALA A 40 21.85 7.63 -0.17
C ALA A 40 21.18 6.72 0.89
N GLY A 41 20.39 5.73 0.44
CA GLY A 41 19.87 4.66 1.32
C GLY A 41 18.63 4.96 2.15
N ALA A 42 17.93 6.09 1.96
CA ALA A 42 16.72 6.40 2.71
C ALA A 42 15.55 5.45 2.35
N VAL A 43 15.15 4.59 3.28
CA VAL A 43 13.97 3.73 3.13
C VAL A 43 12.71 4.60 3.05
N VAL A 44 12.11 4.69 1.86
CA VAL A 44 10.92 5.51 1.62
C VAL A 44 9.71 4.90 2.29
N ALA A 45 9.12 5.65 3.21
CA ALA A 45 7.85 5.28 3.80
C ALA A 45 6.72 5.30 2.75
N VAL A 46 6.01 4.17 2.61
CA VAL A 46 4.90 3.96 1.68
C VAL A 46 3.60 4.50 2.29
N PRO A 47 2.91 5.46 1.64
CA PRO A 47 1.59 5.89 2.08
C PRO A 47 0.58 4.74 1.96
N CYS A 48 -0.16 4.49 3.02
CA CYS A 48 -1.11 3.39 3.08
C CYS A 48 -2.32 3.73 3.95
N GLN A 49 -3.41 3.00 3.76
CA GLN A 49 -4.48 2.89 4.74
C GLN A 49 -4.30 1.59 5.50
N ALA A 50 -4.18 1.66 6.83
CA ALA A 50 -4.05 0.49 7.68
C ALA A 50 -5.36 0.16 8.39
N ARG A 51 -5.65 -1.13 8.53
CA ARG A 51 -6.78 -1.68 9.28
C ARG A 51 -6.31 -2.77 10.24
N TRP A 52 -6.45 -2.54 11.54
CA TRP A 52 -6.16 -3.54 12.59
C TRP A 52 -7.43 -4.23 13.07
N ARG A 53 -7.38 -5.55 13.13
CA ARG A 53 -8.42 -6.37 13.75
C ARG A 53 -7.82 -7.14 14.93
N GLN A 54 -8.52 -7.14 16.07
CA GLN A 54 -8.20 -7.97 17.22
C GLN A 54 -9.45 -8.81 17.51
N GLY A 55 -9.41 -10.09 17.15
CA GLY A 55 -10.60 -10.96 17.12
C GLY A 55 -11.70 -10.39 16.21
N ALA A 56 -12.93 -10.32 16.72
CA ALA A 56 -14.08 -9.76 15.98
C ALA A 56 -14.11 -8.21 15.96
N ARG A 57 -13.32 -7.53 16.80
CA ARG A 57 -13.36 -6.06 16.95
C ARG A 57 -12.31 -5.36 16.07
N ARG A 58 -12.68 -4.19 15.51
CA ARG A 58 -11.77 -3.31 14.76
C ARG A 58 -11.01 -2.43 15.75
N ARG A 59 -9.69 -2.61 15.86
CA ARG A 59 -8.82 -1.84 16.77
C ARG A 59 -8.37 -0.52 16.15
N PHE A 60 -8.21 -0.47 14.82
CA PHE A 60 -7.80 0.74 14.11
C PHE A 60 -8.22 0.71 12.65
N PHE A 61 -8.47 1.90 12.12
CA PHE A 61 -8.65 2.15 10.70
C PHE A 61 -8.25 3.59 10.42
N GLY A 62 -7.25 3.80 9.58
CA GLY A 62 -6.75 5.15 9.29
C GLY A 62 -5.63 5.17 8.27
N TYR A 63 -5.29 6.38 7.82
CA TYR A 63 -4.21 6.61 6.88
C TYR A 63 -2.90 6.89 7.60
N GLY A 64 -1.81 6.47 6.99
CA GLY A 64 -0.47 6.68 7.51
C GLY A 64 0.59 6.31 6.49
N LYS A 65 1.80 6.09 6.99
CA LYS A 65 2.94 5.63 6.19
C LYS A 65 3.54 4.39 6.83
N LEU A 66 3.86 3.40 6.00
CA LEU A 66 4.60 2.19 6.35
C LEU A 66 6.06 2.39 5.97
N GLY A 67 6.99 2.32 6.91
CA GLY A 67 8.42 2.44 6.66
C GLY A 67 9.21 1.38 7.42
N ALA A 68 10.54 1.42 7.31
CA ALA A 68 11.41 0.64 8.20
C ALA A 68 11.52 1.30 9.58
N GLY A 69 11.76 0.49 10.61
CA GLY A 69 12.18 0.96 11.92
C GLY A 69 13.54 1.69 11.87
N ALA A 70 13.83 2.49 12.90
CA ALA A 70 15.06 3.28 12.98
C ALA A 70 16.33 2.42 12.89
N ASP A 71 16.26 1.18 13.38
CA ASP A 71 17.39 0.24 13.40
C ASP A 71 17.36 -0.74 12.21
N GLY A 72 16.49 -0.51 11.22
CA GLY A 72 16.27 -1.43 10.10
C GLY A 72 15.54 -2.73 10.49
N THR A 73 15.22 -2.91 11.77
CA THR A 73 14.55 -4.09 12.30
C THR A 73 13.03 -3.94 12.18
N GLY A 74 12.46 -4.55 11.14
CA GLY A 74 11.02 -4.66 10.95
C GLY A 74 10.33 -3.37 10.46
N ALA A 75 9.05 -3.52 10.11
CA ALA A 75 8.23 -2.44 9.61
C ALA A 75 7.63 -1.60 10.74
N VAL A 76 7.47 -0.29 10.50
CA VAL A 76 6.79 0.64 11.40
C VAL A 76 5.68 1.36 10.64
N PHE A 77 4.51 1.43 11.24
CA PHE A 77 3.39 2.23 10.75
C PHE A 77 3.26 3.53 11.54
N LYS A 78 3.22 4.67 10.86
CA LYS A 78 3.04 6.00 11.46
C LYS A 78 1.83 6.70 10.87
N ALA A 79 0.83 6.99 11.69
CA ALA A 79 -0.31 7.82 11.33
C ALA A 79 -0.11 9.29 11.78
N PRO A 80 -0.74 10.28 11.11
CA PRO A 80 -0.74 11.66 11.57
C PRO A 80 -1.29 11.76 13.01
N LEU A 81 -0.64 12.57 13.84
CA LEU A 81 -1.06 12.86 15.22
C LEU A 81 -1.15 11.62 16.15
N ARG A 82 -0.48 10.51 15.77
CA ARG A 82 -0.38 9.30 16.59
C ARG A 82 1.07 8.86 16.74
N GLY A 83 1.34 8.13 17.81
CA GLY A 83 2.61 7.44 17.98
C GLY A 83 2.87 6.46 16.84
N ALA A 84 4.14 6.29 16.48
CA ALA A 84 4.55 5.25 15.56
C ALA A 84 4.33 3.87 16.20
N VAL A 85 3.78 2.93 15.43
CA VAL A 85 3.48 1.59 15.89
C VAL A 85 4.43 0.61 15.19
N PRO A 86 5.37 0.00 15.92
CA PRO A 86 6.19 -1.06 15.37
C PRO A 86 5.32 -2.29 15.10
N LEU A 87 5.51 -2.90 13.94
CA LEU A 87 4.89 -4.19 13.64
C LEU A 87 5.73 -5.30 14.29
N PRO A 88 5.09 -6.32 14.90
CA PRO A 88 5.79 -7.50 15.37
C PRO A 88 6.61 -8.11 14.23
N VAL A 89 7.86 -8.53 14.46
CA VAL A 89 8.72 -9.15 13.44
C VAL A 89 8.42 -10.65 13.30
N GLY A 90 8.66 -11.25 12.14
CA GLY A 90 8.48 -12.69 11.91
C GLY A 90 7.05 -13.10 11.57
N GLY A 91 6.18 -12.15 11.28
CA GLY A 91 4.87 -12.43 10.71
C GLY A 91 4.95 -12.81 9.23
N ARG A 92 3.80 -13.10 8.64
CA ARG A 92 3.66 -13.44 7.22
C ARG A 92 2.81 -12.38 6.55
N ALA A 93 3.23 -11.89 5.39
CA ALA A 93 2.37 -11.05 4.56
C ALA A 93 2.02 -11.71 3.22
N ALA A 94 0.85 -11.36 2.72
CA ALA A 94 0.37 -11.78 1.41
C ALA A 94 -0.23 -10.58 0.68
N VAL A 95 0.02 -10.49 -0.63
CA VAL A 95 -0.59 -9.47 -1.48
C VAL A 95 -1.91 -9.99 -2.04
N ARG A 96 -2.97 -9.21 -1.89
CA ARG A 96 -4.31 -9.49 -2.40
C ARG A 96 -4.80 -8.35 -3.29
N GLU A 97 -5.72 -8.69 -4.18
CA GLU A 97 -6.44 -7.70 -4.96
C GLU A 97 -7.34 -6.85 -4.07
N SER A 98 -7.38 -5.55 -4.35
CA SER A 98 -8.32 -4.62 -3.74
C SER A 98 -9.54 -4.48 -4.64
N LEU A 99 -10.72 -4.31 -4.05
CA LEU A 99 -11.92 -3.87 -4.77
C LEU A 99 -11.78 -2.43 -5.30
N ARG A 100 -10.82 -1.65 -4.77
CA ARG A 100 -10.52 -0.31 -5.27
C ARG A 100 -9.55 -0.39 -6.46
N PRO A 101 -9.90 0.16 -7.63
CA PRO A 101 -9.02 0.18 -8.79
C PRO A 101 -7.66 0.84 -8.50
N GLY A 102 -6.58 0.24 -8.97
CA GLY A 102 -5.22 0.80 -8.81
C GLY A 102 -4.61 0.60 -7.42
N MET A 103 -5.21 -0.25 -6.59
CA MET A 103 -4.75 -0.53 -5.23
C MET A 103 -4.57 -2.03 -5.01
N ARG A 104 -3.61 -2.39 -4.14
CA ARG A 104 -3.47 -3.73 -3.54
C ARG A 104 -3.76 -3.68 -2.04
N VAL A 105 -4.11 -4.82 -1.48
CA VAL A 105 -4.18 -5.04 -0.04
C VAL A 105 -3.05 -5.98 0.36
N LEU A 106 -2.17 -5.54 1.24
CA LEU A 106 -1.20 -6.40 1.90
C LEU A 106 -1.81 -6.86 3.23
N GLU A 107 -2.13 -8.15 3.30
CA GLU A 107 -2.57 -8.79 4.54
C GLU A 107 -1.33 -9.25 5.30
N TYR A 108 -1.01 -8.59 6.40
CA TYR A 108 0.04 -8.98 7.34
C TYR A 108 -0.57 -9.73 8.53
N ARG A 109 -0.05 -10.91 8.82
CA ARG A 109 -0.37 -11.70 10.02
C ARG A 109 0.85 -11.69 10.93
N ALA A 110 0.72 -10.99 12.04
CA ALA A 110 1.74 -10.98 13.08
C ALA A 110 1.87 -12.36 13.76
N PRO A 111 3.00 -12.67 14.40
CA PRO A 111 3.23 -13.95 15.08
C PRO A 111 2.22 -14.25 16.19
N ASP A 112 1.65 -13.21 16.81
CA ASP A 112 0.62 -13.32 17.83
C ASP A 112 -0.80 -13.57 17.25
N GLY A 113 -0.89 -13.80 15.94
CA GLY A 113 -2.14 -14.05 15.23
C GLY A 113 -2.92 -12.78 14.86
N GLN A 114 -2.43 -11.58 15.21
CA GLN A 114 -3.10 -10.34 14.81
C GLN A 114 -3.02 -10.14 13.31
N ARG A 115 -4.15 -9.72 12.72
CA ARG A 115 -4.25 -9.40 11.30
C ARG A 115 -4.28 -7.90 11.09
N ILE A 116 -3.40 -7.46 10.19
CA ILE A 116 -3.25 -6.08 9.77
C ILE A 116 -3.40 -6.03 8.25
N ASP A 117 -4.36 -5.27 7.74
CA ASP A 117 -4.48 -5.05 6.31
C ASP A 117 -3.93 -3.65 5.95
N PHE A 118 -3.03 -3.59 4.98
CA PHE A 118 -2.52 -2.33 4.40
C PHE A 118 -3.01 -2.17 2.98
N GLN A 119 -3.85 -1.18 2.73
CA GLN A 119 -4.24 -0.82 1.37
C GLN A 119 -3.24 0.22 0.82
N VAL A 120 -2.61 -0.12 -0.30
CA VAL A 120 -1.57 0.69 -0.98
C VAL A 120 -1.87 0.79 -2.47
N TYR A 121 -1.26 1.77 -3.15
CA TYR A 121 -1.31 1.81 -4.62
C TYR A 121 -0.53 0.65 -5.22
N ASP A 122 -0.96 0.17 -6.39
CA ASP A 122 -0.31 -0.94 -7.11
C ASP A 122 1.19 -0.68 -7.31
N ALA A 123 1.55 0.55 -7.67
CA ALA A 123 2.93 0.96 -7.91
C ALA A 123 3.82 0.92 -6.64
N GLU A 124 3.24 0.79 -5.45
CA GLU A 124 3.95 0.74 -4.18
C GLU A 124 3.80 -0.62 -3.46
N ALA A 125 3.06 -1.56 -4.06
CA ALA A 125 2.73 -2.85 -3.45
C ALA A 125 3.96 -3.70 -3.16
N GLU A 126 4.87 -3.84 -4.14
CA GLU A 126 6.11 -4.61 -3.96
C GLU A 126 7.02 -4.00 -2.89
N ARG A 127 7.12 -2.68 -2.85
CA ARG A 127 7.91 -1.99 -1.81
C ARG A 127 7.32 -2.23 -0.43
N ALA A 128 6.00 -2.13 -0.29
CA ALA A 128 5.32 -2.43 0.96
C ALA A 128 5.52 -3.90 1.36
N ALA A 129 5.54 -4.83 0.40
CA ALA A 129 5.77 -6.26 0.63
C ALA A 129 7.19 -6.52 1.15
N ARG A 130 8.22 -5.89 0.53
CA ARG A 130 9.61 -5.94 1.00
C ARG A 130 9.77 -5.39 2.41
N LEU A 131 9.10 -4.28 2.74
CA LEU A 131 9.10 -3.73 4.10
C LEU A 131 8.52 -4.71 5.14
N LEU A 132 7.51 -5.48 4.76
CA LEU A 132 6.88 -6.48 5.62
C LEU A 132 7.60 -7.83 5.64
N GLY A 133 8.72 -7.96 4.91
CA GLY A 133 9.47 -9.21 4.82
C GLY A 133 8.71 -10.32 4.10
N VAL A 134 7.84 -9.98 3.14
CA VAL A 134 7.26 -10.98 2.24
C VAL A 134 8.38 -11.52 1.34
N PRO A 135 8.63 -12.85 1.32
CA PRO A 135 9.57 -13.45 0.38
C PRO A 135 9.18 -13.08 -1.05
N ASP A 136 10.15 -12.74 -1.89
CA ASP A 136 9.88 -12.49 -3.30
C ASP A 136 9.38 -13.80 -3.92
N PRO A 137 8.33 -13.79 -4.76
CA PRO A 137 8.01 -14.97 -5.53
C PRO A 137 9.13 -15.47 -6.45
N ALA A 138 10.22 -14.72 -6.64
CA ALA A 138 11.42 -15.21 -7.29
C ALA A 138 12.39 -15.98 -6.36
N ASP A 139 12.12 -16.01 -5.05
CA ASP A 139 12.95 -16.66 -4.03
C ASP A 139 12.56 -18.14 -3.77
N TRP A 140 11.62 -18.70 -4.55
CA TRP A 140 11.20 -20.12 -4.54
C TRP A 140 11.45 -20.80 -5.89
#